data_AF-A0A924ZHI3-F1
#
_entry.id   AF-A0A924ZHI3-F1
#
_cell.length_a   1.000
_cell.length_b   1.000
_cell.length_c   1.000
_cell.angle_alpha   90.00
_cell.angle_beta   90.00
_cell.angle_gamma   90.00
#
_symmetry.space_group_name_H-M   'P 1'
#
loop_
_entity.id
_entity.type
_entity.pdbx_description
1 polymer ?
#
loop_
_entity_poly.entity_id
_entity_poly.type
_entity_poly.pdbx_seq_one_letter_code
_entity_poly.pdbx_strand_id
1 'polypeptide(L)'
;MSFSSQALLNEAFKMTTDYLSKKTLGRDEELQMLSCSYANLFLLAASKASMNELGSAHELIAKCFERLGDTVWSEKHKVTAAGYFKL
;
A
#
# COMPACT_ATOMS: atom_id res chain seq x y z
N MET A 1 -25.79 1.59 -0.46
CA MET A 1 -24.98 1.83 -1.69
C MET A 1 -23.84 0.82 -1.67
N SER A 2 -23.65 0.04 -2.74
CA SER A 2 -22.47 -0.82 -2.89
C SER A 2 -21.40 -0.02 -3.62
N PHE A 3 -20.23 0.17 -3.02
CA PHE A 3 -19.09 0.73 -3.73
C PHE A 3 -18.52 -0.33 -4.68
N SER A 4 -18.04 0.09 -5.87
CA SER A 4 -17.27 -0.80 -6.72
C SER A 4 -15.89 -1.04 -6.10
N SER A 5 -15.32 -2.23 -6.30
CA SER A 5 -13.96 -2.54 -5.82
C SER A 5 -12.93 -1.55 -6.36
N GLN A 6 -13.14 -1.02 -7.58
CA GLN A 6 -12.29 0.01 -8.17
C GLN A 6 -12.35 1.35 -7.42
N ALA A 7 -13.56 1.77 -6.99
CA ALA A 7 -13.70 3.00 -6.22
C ALA A 7 -12.98 2.88 -4.87
N LEU A 8 -13.12 1.74 -4.20
CA LEU A 8 -12.42 1.45 -2.94
C LEU A 8 -10.90 1.39 -3.13
N LEU A 9 -10.44 0.82 -4.24
CA LEU A 9 -9.01 0.75 -4.57
C LEU A 9 -8.40 2.16 -4.73
N ASN A 10 -9.09 3.02 -5.48
CA ASN A 10 -8.67 4.39 -5.72
C ASN A 10 -8.66 5.20 -4.41
N GLU A 11 -9.67 5.03 -3.56
CA GLU A 11 -9.74 5.72 -2.27
C GLU A 11 -8.60 5.26 -1.33
N ALA A 12 -8.37 3.95 -1.22
CA ALA A 12 -7.29 3.40 -0.42
C ALA A 12 -5.91 3.89 -0.89
N PHE A 13 -5.69 3.95 -2.21
CA PHE A 13 -4.47 4.51 -2.78
C PHE A 13 -4.31 5.99 -2.42
N LYS A 14 -5.35 6.80 -2.70
CA LYS A 14 -5.37 8.23 -2.43
C LYS A 14 -5.10 8.54 -0.97
N MET A 15 -5.80 7.89 -0.04
CA MET A 15 -5.59 8.09 1.40
C MET A 15 -4.15 7.76 1.80
N THR A 16 -3.59 6.66 1.30
CA THR A 16 -2.19 6.29 1.56
C THR A 16 -1.23 7.37 1.09
N THR A 17 -1.40 7.88 -0.14
CA THR A 17 -0.55 8.95 -0.69
C THR A 17 -0.73 10.28 0.03
N ASP A 18 -1.96 10.61 0.44
CA ASP A 18 -2.26 11.80 1.20
C ASP A 18 -1.50 11.77 2.54
N TYR A 19 -1.50 10.62 3.26
CA TYR A 19 -0.72 10.46 4.48
C TYR A 19 0.79 10.50 4.26
N LEU A 20 1.31 9.83 3.23
CA LEU A 20 2.74 9.88 2.88
C LEU A 20 3.25 11.31 2.63
N SER A 21 2.39 12.18 2.09
CA SER A 21 2.72 13.58 1.81
C SER A 21 2.73 14.49 3.05
N LYS A 22 2.17 14.04 4.19
CA LYS A 22 2.11 14.85 5.41
C LYS A 22 3.49 14.99 6.05
N LYS A 23 3.81 16.23 6.43
CA LYS A 23 5.05 16.57 7.15
C LYS A 23 5.17 15.83 8.47
N THR A 24 4.07 15.70 9.20
CA THR A 24 3.97 15.00 10.48
C THR A 24 2.74 14.11 10.46
N LEU A 25 2.84 12.92 11.04
CA LEU A 25 1.73 12.00 11.21
C LEU A 25 1.47 11.80 12.70
N GLY A 26 0.21 11.83 13.09
CA GLY A 26 -0.24 11.30 14.38
C GLY A 26 -0.32 9.78 14.34
N ARG A 27 -0.29 9.13 15.50
CA ARG A 27 -0.31 7.65 15.60
C ARG A 27 -1.49 6.99 14.87
N ASP A 28 -2.67 7.59 14.92
CA ASP A 28 -3.85 7.09 14.21
C ASP A 28 -3.69 7.21 12.68
N GLU A 29 -3.02 8.25 12.22
CA GLU A 29 -2.74 8.47 10.80
C GLU A 29 -1.68 7.47 10.29
N GLU A 30 -0.68 7.13 11.12
CA GLU A 30 0.30 6.07 10.82
C GLU A 30 -0.41 4.71 10.63
N LEU A 31 -1.32 4.38 11.55
CA LEU A 31 -2.13 3.16 11.47
C LEU A 31 -3.05 3.16 10.26
N GLN A 32 -3.71 4.29 9.96
CA GLN A 32 -4.59 4.41 8.80
C GLN A 32 -3.82 4.34 7.49
N MET A 33 -2.65 4.97 7.38
CA MET A 33 -1.76 4.88 6.22
C MET A 33 -1.42 3.42 5.90
N LEU A 34 -0.97 2.66 6.92
CA LEU A 34 -0.70 1.23 6.75
C LEU A 34 -1.97 0.47 6.35
N SER A 35 -3.08 0.70 7.05
CA SER A 35 -4.36 0.02 6.78
C SER A 35 -4.84 0.23 5.34
N CYS A 36 -4.77 1.47 4.84
CA CYS A 36 -5.13 1.81 3.47
C CYS A 36 -4.17 1.16 2.45
N SER A 37 -2.88 1.14 2.72
CA SER A 37 -1.89 0.50 1.83
C SER A 37 -2.11 -1.01 1.70
N TYR A 38 -2.42 -1.70 2.80
CA TYR A 38 -2.77 -3.13 2.77
C TYR A 38 -4.14 -3.39 2.14
N ALA A 39 -5.12 -2.51 2.37
CA ALA A 39 -6.42 -2.60 1.70
C ALA A 39 -6.25 -2.46 0.17
N ASN A 40 -5.37 -1.58 -0.29
CA ASN A 40 -5.04 -1.44 -1.70
C ASN A 40 -4.49 -2.75 -2.30
N LEU A 41 -3.51 -3.37 -1.64
CA LEU A 41 -2.98 -4.68 -2.05
C LEU A 41 -4.07 -5.76 -2.09
N PHE A 42 -4.89 -5.86 -1.03
CA PHE A 42 -5.97 -6.85 -0.96
C PHE A 42 -6.98 -6.68 -2.09
N LEU A 43 -7.41 -5.44 -2.37
CA LEU A 43 -8.37 -5.14 -3.42
C LEU A 43 -7.82 -5.48 -4.81
N LEU A 44 -6.53 -5.20 -5.08
CA LEU A 44 -5.86 -5.61 -6.33
C LEU A 44 -5.85 -7.13 -6.48
N ALA A 45 -5.50 -7.86 -5.41
CA ALA A 45 -5.50 -9.32 -5.44
C ALA A 45 -6.91 -9.88 -5.68
N ALA A 46 -7.91 -9.34 -4.99
CA ALA A 46 -9.31 -9.73 -5.15
C ALA A 46 -9.85 -9.42 -6.56
N SER A 47 -9.35 -8.37 -7.21
CA SER A 47 -9.70 -8.02 -8.59
C SER A 47 -8.88 -8.74 -9.66
N LYS A 48 -8.04 -9.71 -9.28
CA LYS A 48 -7.14 -10.45 -10.19
C LYS A 48 -6.21 -9.52 -10.99
N ALA A 49 -5.69 -8.48 -10.34
CA ALA A 49 -4.70 -7.59 -10.92
C ALA A 49 -3.45 -8.36 -11.39
N SER A 50 -2.69 -7.76 -12.31
CA SER A 50 -1.44 -8.32 -12.81
C SER A 50 -0.38 -8.41 -11.71
N MET A 51 0.63 -9.27 -11.92
CA MET A 51 1.75 -9.40 -10.98
C MET A 51 2.48 -8.07 -10.79
N ASN A 52 2.63 -7.25 -11.84
CA ASN A 52 3.22 -5.91 -11.75
C ASN A 52 2.41 -4.96 -10.86
N GLU A 53 1.09 -5.03 -10.89
CA GLU A 53 0.24 -4.23 -10.00
C GLU A 53 0.39 -4.67 -8.54
N LEU A 54 0.46 -5.99 -8.29
CA LEU A 54 0.71 -6.53 -6.94
C LEU A 54 2.11 -6.14 -6.43
N GLY A 55 3.12 -6.18 -7.30
CA GLY A 55 4.46 -5.69 -6.99
C GLY A 55 4.47 -4.21 -6.59
N SER A 56 3.77 -3.37 -7.37
CA SER A 56 3.63 -1.94 -7.09
C SER A 56 2.93 -1.67 -5.74
N ALA A 57 1.94 -2.48 -5.38
CA ALA A 57 1.27 -2.38 -4.08
C ALA A 57 2.20 -2.75 -2.92
N HIS A 58 3.07 -3.75 -3.08
CA HIS A 58 4.12 -4.05 -2.10
C HIS A 58 5.14 -2.90 -1.99
N GLU A 59 5.52 -2.24 -3.08
CA GLU A 59 6.37 -1.03 -3.00
C GLU A 59 5.70 0.11 -2.24
N LEU A 60 4.39 0.30 -2.43
CA LEU A 60 3.62 1.30 -1.68
C LEU A 60 3.68 1.03 -0.18
N ILE A 61 3.49 -0.22 0.24
CA ILE A 61 3.59 -0.63 1.65
C ILE A 61 5.03 -0.44 2.16
N ALA A 62 6.04 -0.76 1.36
CA ALA A 62 7.44 -0.53 1.72
C ALA A 62 7.71 0.95 2.03
N LYS A 63 7.22 1.87 1.19
CA LYS A 63 7.31 3.33 1.42
C LYS A 63 6.61 3.76 2.71
N CYS A 64 5.47 3.15 3.03
CA CYS A 64 4.79 3.40 4.30
C CYS A 64 5.65 3.02 5.50
N PHE A 65 6.29 1.85 5.47
CA PHE A 65 7.21 1.44 6.55
C PHE A 65 8.47 2.30 6.63
N GLU A 66 9.07 2.72 5.50
CA GLU A 66 10.18 3.67 5.51
C GLU A 66 9.79 4.98 6.18
N ARG A 67 8.59 5.49 5.88
CA ARG A 67 8.06 6.72 6.47
C ARG A 67 7.93 6.64 7.99
N LEU A 68 7.65 5.45 8.52
CA LEU A 68 7.55 5.15 9.96
C LEU A 68 8.90 4.78 10.60
N GLY A 69 9.98 4.72 9.81
CA GLY A 69 11.30 4.34 10.29
C GLY A 69 11.49 2.82 10.48
N ASP A 70 10.57 1.99 10.01
CA ASP A 70 10.67 0.53 10.09
C ASP A 70 11.35 -0.05 8.85
N THR A 71 12.68 -0.02 8.87
CA THR A 71 13.51 -0.49 7.75
C THR A 71 13.41 -2.00 7.53
N VAL A 72 13.14 -2.78 8.59
CA VAL A 72 13.05 -4.25 8.50
C VAL A 72 11.80 -4.65 7.72
N TRP A 73 10.65 -4.07 8.03
CA TRP A 73 9.41 -4.37 7.31
C TRP A 73 9.38 -3.74 5.92
N SER A 74 9.97 -2.56 5.75
CA SER A 74 10.16 -1.97 4.42
C SER A 74 10.92 -2.93 3.49
N GLU A 75 12.06 -3.45 3.94
CA GLU A 75 12.90 -4.30 3.09
C GLU A 75 12.22 -5.62 2.73
N LYS A 76 11.47 -6.23 3.66
CA LYS A 76 10.65 -7.40 3.37
C LYS A 76 9.65 -7.15 2.24
N HIS A 77 9.00 -5.99 2.25
CA HIS A 77 8.06 -5.62 1.20
C HIS A 77 8.74 -5.32 -0.13
N LYS A 78 9.93 -4.71 -0.14
CA LYS A 78 10.74 -4.53 -1.37
C LYS A 78 11.17 -5.85 -2.00
N VAL A 79 11.64 -6.80 -1.18
CA VAL A 79 12.00 -8.16 -1.65
C VAL A 79 10.78 -8.84 -2.26
N THR A 80 9.61 -8.71 -1.63
CA THR A 80 8.37 -9.28 -2.14
C THR A 80 7.96 -8.64 -3.45
N ALA A 81 8.01 -7.31 -3.56
CA ALA A 81 7.74 -6.58 -4.80
C ALA A 81 8.67 -7.04 -5.94
N ALA A 82 9.97 -7.17 -5.67
CA ALA A 82 10.94 -7.67 -6.63
C ALA A 82 10.67 -9.12 -7.07
N GLY A 83 10.02 -9.93 -6.23
CA GLY A 83 9.53 -11.25 -6.61
C GLY A 83 8.41 -11.18 -7.64
N TYR A 84 7.43 -10.31 -7.41
CA TYR A 84 6.31 -10.09 -8.34
C TYR A 84 6.75 -9.57 -9.71
N PHE A 85 7.74 -8.66 -9.77
CA PHE A 85 8.24 -8.10 -11.04
C PHE A 85 9.07 -9.07 -11.89
N LYS A 86 9.45 -10.24 -11.35
CA LYS A 86 10.20 -11.27 -12.06
C LYS A 86 9.31 -12.34 -12.71
N LEU A 87 8.00 -12.32 -12.42
CA LEU A 87 6.99 -13.25 -12.92
C LEU A 87 6.26 -12.65 -14.12
#